data_AF-A0A453KFY5-F1
#
_entry.id   AF-A0A453KFY5-F1
#
_cell.length_a   1.000
_cell.length_b   1.000
_cell.length_c   1.000
_cell.angle_alpha   90.00
_cell.angle_beta   90.00
_cell.angle_gamma   90.00
#
_symmetry.space_group_name_H-M   'P 1'
#
loop_
_entity.id
_entity.type
_entity.pdbx_description
1 polymer ?
#
loop_
_entity_poly.entity_id
_entity_poly.type
_entity_poly.pdbx_seq_one_letter_code
_entity_poly.pdbx_strand_id
1 'polypeptide(L)'
;MHHGLIFLICAYFFSCPNYAAIARLGAKCLSAIHAYDCTLQQLDIDSAQSKFDDILNSSSLDDACDKIKGIAKAKELDSSLVLLINRAWAAAKDSKTMKNKVKDIMYHIYTTAKESLKIISPPEMKLLKYLLNIEDPEERFAALASAFSPGDEHEVKDEDALYTTPNELHKWIKMVLDSYHLNKEETDFMDARRMSDPVIIQRLILLKETVEEEYMKQYINPEDQESEDREEPEF
;
A
#
# COMPACT_ATOMS: atom_id res chain seq x y z
N MET A 1 23.71 2.76 19.76
CA MET A 1 23.84 2.90 21.23
C MET A 1 23.24 4.19 21.82
N HIS A 2 22.88 5.21 21.04
CA HIS A 2 22.32 6.48 21.58
C HIS A 2 20.82 6.45 21.94
N HIS A 3 20.02 5.51 21.41
CA HIS A 3 18.58 5.45 21.67
C HIS A 3 18.20 4.83 23.03
N GLY A 4 19.05 3.97 23.60
CA GLY A 4 18.80 3.34 24.90
C GLY A 4 18.99 4.29 26.09
N LEU A 5 19.91 5.26 25.99
CA LEU A 5 20.18 6.20 27.08
C LEU A 5 19.05 7.21 27.29
N ILE A 6 18.39 7.66 26.21
CA ILE A 6 17.25 8.60 26.30
C ILE A 6 16.07 7.95 27.01
N PHE A 7 15.82 6.66 26.74
CA PHE A 7 14.73 5.90 27.36
C PHE A 7 14.96 5.68 28.87
N LEU A 8 16.20 5.40 29.26
CA LEU A 8 16.60 5.23 30.68
C LEU A 8 16.60 6.55 31.46
N ILE A 9 17.04 7.65 30.85
CA ILE A 9 17.05 8.98 31.50
C ILE A 9 15.62 9.48 31.73
N CYS A 10 14.69 9.23 30.80
CA CYS A 10 13.28 9.57 30.98
C CYS A 10 12.59 8.71 32.07
N ALA A 11 12.94 7.43 32.17
CA ALA A 11 12.36 6.54 33.18
C ALA A 11 12.84 6.85 34.61
N TYR A 12 14.07 7.35 34.78
CA TYR A 12 14.67 7.58 36.09
C TYR A 12 14.21 8.89 36.76
N PHE A 13 13.74 9.89 36.00
CA PHE A 13 13.54 11.25 36.56
C PHE A 13 12.09 11.62 36.96
N PHE A 14 11.04 10.97 36.44
CA PHE A 14 9.65 11.38 36.77
C PHE A 14 8.65 10.21 36.74
N SER A 15 8.34 9.64 37.90
CA SER A 15 7.20 8.74 38.10
C SER A 15 5.88 9.52 38.01
N CYS A 16 5.27 9.58 36.83
CA CYS A 16 3.94 10.16 36.64
C CYS A 16 3.09 9.27 35.71
N PRO A 17 1.83 8.93 36.06
CA PRO A 17 1.00 7.97 35.32
C PRO A 17 0.68 8.35 33.86
N ASN A 18 0.87 9.61 33.48
CA ASN A 18 0.67 10.09 32.11
C ASN A 18 1.81 9.71 31.15
N TYR A 19 2.97 9.28 31.65
CA TYR A 19 4.12 8.97 30.81
C TYR A 19 3.94 7.71 29.97
N ALA A 20 3.16 6.73 30.44
CA ALA A 20 2.86 5.53 29.63
C ALA A 20 2.03 5.89 28.38
N ALA A 21 1.08 6.81 28.50
CA ALA A 21 0.30 7.32 27.37
C ALA A 21 1.18 8.14 26.41
N ILE A 22 2.04 9.00 26.94
CA ILE A 22 2.99 9.81 26.16
C ILE A 22 4.03 8.91 25.46
N ALA A 23 4.54 7.89 26.14
CA ALA A 23 5.49 6.92 25.58
C ALA A 23 4.84 6.09 24.47
N ARG A 24 3.59 5.65 24.63
CA ARG A 24 2.84 4.97 23.57
C ARG A 24 2.59 5.88 22.37
N LEU A 25 2.25 7.14 22.60
CA LEU A 25 2.09 8.12 21.52
C LEU A 25 3.41 8.38 20.81
N GLY A 26 4.49 8.56 21.57
CA GLY A 26 5.85 8.73 21.05
C GLY A 26 6.30 7.53 20.21
N ALA A 27 6.04 6.31 20.68
CA ALA A 27 6.34 5.08 19.94
C ALA A 27 5.52 4.99 18.63
N LYS A 28 4.24 5.36 18.65
CA LYS A 28 3.40 5.44 17.44
C LYS A 28 3.93 6.47 16.45
N CYS A 29 4.27 7.67 16.92
CA CYS A 29 4.84 8.72 16.09
C CYS A 29 6.17 8.28 15.48
N LEU A 30 7.06 7.68 16.29
CA LEU A 30 8.35 7.20 15.83
C LEU A 30 8.20 6.06 14.81
N SER A 31 7.26 5.14 15.03
CA SER A 31 6.94 4.06 14.09
C SER A 31 6.40 4.60 12.77
N ALA A 32 5.54 5.62 12.82
CA ALA A 32 5.02 6.28 11.62
C ALA A 32 6.11 7.02 10.84
N ILE A 33 7.02 7.72 11.54
CA ILE A 33 8.18 8.38 10.93
C ILE A 33 9.12 7.34 10.32
N HIS A 34 9.46 6.28 11.05
CA HIS A 34 10.31 5.21 10.55
C HIS A 34 9.70 4.50 9.33
N ALA A 35 8.38 4.23 9.35
CA ALA A 35 7.68 3.69 8.19
C ALA A 35 7.74 4.65 6.98
N TYR A 36 7.58 5.95 7.21
CA TYR A 36 7.75 6.97 6.18
C TYR A 36 9.18 7.02 5.62
N ASP A 37 10.19 6.98 6.48
CA ASP A 37 11.60 7.02 6.06
C ASP A 37 11.99 5.73 5.29
N CYS A 38 11.55 4.56 5.75
CA CYS A 38 11.79 3.30 5.05
C CYS A 38 11.07 3.24 3.70
N THR A 39 9.84 3.75 3.60
CA THR A 39 9.13 3.82 2.31
C THR A 39 9.87 4.73 1.35
N LEU A 40 10.31 5.92 1.79
CA LEU A 40 11.14 6.80 0.95
C LEU A 40 12.44 6.15 0.46
N GLN A 41 13.12 5.35 1.29
CA GLN A 41 14.33 4.62 0.88
C GLN A 41 14.07 3.52 -0.16
N GLN A 42 12.83 3.02 -0.26
CA GLN A 42 12.43 2.01 -1.23
C GLN A 42 11.95 2.61 -2.56
N LEU A 43 11.74 3.93 -2.62
CA LEU A 43 11.30 4.61 -3.83
C LEU A 43 12.50 4.94 -4.73
N ASP A 44 12.42 4.52 -5.99
CA ASP A 44 13.30 5.02 -7.05
C ASP A 44 12.82 6.39 -7.52
N ILE A 45 13.22 7.43 -6.79
CA ILE A 45 12.83 8.82 -7.05
C ILE A 45 13.47 9.33 -8.34
N ASP A 46 14.69 8.92 -8.68
CA ASP A 46 15.41 9.43 -9.84
C ASP A 46 14.76 8.95 -11.15
N SER A 47 14.43 7.66 -11.22
CA SER A 47 13.68 7.09 -12.36
C SER A 47 12.30 7.73 -12.50
N ALA A 48 11.57 7.86 -11.39
CA ALA A 48 10.25 8.48 -11.38
C ALA A 48 10.29 9.95 -11.78
N GLN A 49 11.30 10.71 -11.34
CA GLN A 49 11.51 12.09 -11.73
C GLN A 49 11.77 12.21 -13.23
N SER A 50 12.63 11.34 -13.79
CA SER A 50 12.87 11.33 -15.23
C SER A 50 11.60 11.04 -16.05
N LYS A 51 10.75 10.10 -15.61
CA LYS A 51 9.47 9.82 -16.26
C LYS A 51 8.51 11.01 -16.15
N PHE A 52 8.46 11.65 -14.99
CA PHE A 52 7.60 12.81 -14.76
C PHE A 52 8.03 14.01 -15.61
N ASP A 53 9.32 14.28 -15.70
CA ASP A 53 9.86 15.33 -16.56
C ASP A 53 9.56 15.05 -18.05
N ASP A 54 9.62 13.79 -18.49
CA ASP A 54 9.23 13.41 -19.85
C ASP A 54 7.73 13.64 -20.13
N ILE A 55 6.85 13.42 -19.15
CA ILE A 55 5.43 13.76 -19.25
C ILE A 55 5.26 15.28 -19.38
N LEU A 56 5.94 16.06 -18.54
CA LEU A 56 5.82 17.53 -18.54
C LEU A 56 6.40 18.20 -19.80
N ASN A 57 7.42 17.59 -20.42
CA ASN A 57 8.02 18.08 -21.67
C ASN A 57 7.26 17.65 -22.94
N SER A 58 6.06 17.09 -22.80
CA SER A 58 5.23 16.73 -23.95
C SER A 58 4.82 17.96 -24.77
N SER A 59 4.70 17.78 -26.09
CA SER A 59 4.34 18.85 -27.03
C SER A 59 2.93 19.40 -26.85
N SER A 60 2.03 18.60 -26.27
CA SER A 60 0.65 18.98 -25.98
C SER A 60 0.13 18.30 -24.72
N LEU A 61 -1.02 18.77 -24.22
CA LEU A 61 -1.70 18.13 -23.09
C LEU A 61 -2.19 16.71 -23.44
N ASP A 62 -2.68 16.52 -24.67
CA ASP A 62 -3.14 15.21 -25.13
C ASP A 62 -1.97 14.22 -25.20
N ASP A 63 -0.81 14.65 -25.70
CA ASP A 63 0.41 13.83 -25.72
C ASP A 63 0.84 13.43 -24.29
N ALA A 64 0.78 14.36 -23.34
CA ALA A 64 1.09 14.07 -21.93
C ALA A 64 0.13 13.03 -21.34
N CYS A 65 -1.17 13.18 -21.61
CA CYS A 65 -2.20 12.25 -21.16
C CYS A 65 -2.02 10.85 -21.78
N ASP A 66 -1.67 10.77 -23.06
CA ASP A 66 -1.45 9.48 -23.72
C ASP A 66 -0.16 8.80 -23.27
N LYS A 67 0.89 9.56 -22.96
CA LYS A 67 2.09 9.02 -22.29
C LYS A 67 1.75 8.40 -20.94
N ILE A 68 0.95 9.08 -20.10
CA ILE A 68 0.52 8.54 -18.81
C ILE A 68 -0.23 7.21 -18.99
N LYS A 69 -1.17 7.15 -19.94
CA LYS A 69 -1.89 5.90 -20.27
C LYS A 69 -0.93 4.81 -20.75
N GLY A 70 0.10 5.16 -21.53
CA GLY A 70 1.15 4.24 -21.98
C GLY A 70 1.96 3.67 -20.82
N ILE A 71 2.45 4.55 -19.93
CA ILE A 71 3.18 4.19 -18.70
C ILE A 71 2.33 3.29 -17.81
N ALA A 72 1.04 3.60 -17.66
CA ALA A 72 0.10 2.77 -16.91
C ALA A 72 -0.08 1.37 -17.54
N LYS A 73 -0.27 1.30 -18.86
CA LYS A 73 -0.37 0.01 -19.59
C LYS A 73 0.89 -0.84 -19.47
N ALA A 74 2.06 -0.21 -19.40
CA ALA A 74 3.34 -0.88 -19.15
C ALA A 74 3.52 -1.33 -17.69
N LYS A 75 2.56 -1.05 -16.79
CA LYS A 75 2.67 -1.25 -15.33
C LYS A 75 3.84 -0.49 -14.70
N GLU A 76 4.24 0.62 -15.31
CA GLU A 76 5.34 1.48 -14.88
C GLU A 76 4.86 2.77 -14.19
N LEU A 77 3.55 2.92 -14.01
CA LEU A 77 2.95 3.96 -13.19
C LEU A 77 3.08 3.57 -11.71
N ASP A 78 4.32 3.50 -11.26
CA ASP A 78 4.72 3.02 -9.93
C ASP A 78 4.44 4.05 -8.81
N SER A 79 4.58 3.60 -7.56
CA SER A 79 4.32 4.41 -6.36
C SER A 79 5.14 5.71 -6.33
N SER A 80 6.38 5.69 -6.84
CA SER A 80 7.25 6.86 -6.87
C SER A 80 6.71 7.91 -7.84
N LEU A 81 6.32 7.48 -9.05
CA LEU A 81 5.77 8.39 -10.07
C LEU A 81 4.40 8.95 -9.66
N VAL A 82 3.53 8.12 -9.08
CA VAL A 82 2.22 8.56 -8.55
C VAL A 82 2.41 9.60 -7.46
N LEU A 83 3.38 9.40 -6.56
CA LEU A 83 3.70 10.34 -5.49
C LEU A 83 4.16 11.70 -6.04
N LEU A 84 5.02 11.71 -7.06
CA LEU A 84 5.50 12.94 -7.68
C LEU A 84 4.35 13.72 -8.35
N ILE A 85 3.48 13.03 -9.10
CA ILE A 85 2.31 13.65 -9.74
C ILE A 85 1.37 14.26 -8.69
N ASN A 86 1.09 13.54 -7.60
CA ASN A 86 0.23 14.04 -6.53
C ASN A 86 0.82 15.28 -5.84
N ARG A 87 2.13 15.26 -5.54
CA ARG A 87 2.83 16.41 -4.94
C ARG A 87 2.83 17.62 -5.87
N ALA A 88 3.07 17.42 -7.16
CA ALA A 88 3.06 18.49 -8.15
C ALA A 88 1.67 19.13 -8.28
N TRP A 89 0.60 18.31 -8.28
CA TRP A 89 -0.76 18.80 -8.26
C TRP A 89 -1.12 19.55 -6.96
N ALA A 90 -0.77 19.02 -5.79
CA ALA A 90 -1.02 19.69 -4.51
C ALA A 90 -0.33 21.07 -4.47
N ALA A 91 0.97 21.12 -4.82
CA ALA A 91 1.70 22.37 -4.92
C ALA A 91 1.08 23.34 -5.94
N ALA A 92 0.55 22.82 -7.05
CA ALA A 92 -0.11 23.64 -8.06
C ALA A 92 -1.45 24.22 -7.60
N LYS A 93 -2.28 23.39 -6.96
CA LYS A 93 -3.56 23.77 -6.38
C LYS A 93 -3.38 24.89 -5.36
N ASP A 94 -2.45 24.72 -4.43
CA ASP A 94 -2.22 25.64 -3.30
C ASP A 94 -1.45 26.91 -3.68
N SER A 95 -0.75 26.91 -4.82
CA SER A 95 0.02 28.07 -5.27
C SER A 95 -0.89 29.25 -5.59
N LYS A 96 -0.66 30.38 -4.91
CA LYS A 96 -1.37 31.65 -5.17
C LYS A 96 -0.82 32.42 -6.37
N THR A 97 0.38 32.06 -6.83
CA THR A 97 1.12 32.78 -7.87
C THR A 97 1.09 32.07 -9.23
N MET A 98 0.72 30.79 -9.25
CA MET A 98 0.66 30.02 -10.50
C MET A 98 -0.54 30.42 -11.37
N LYS A 99 -0.29 30.54 -12.68
CA LYS A 99 -1.34 30.83 -13.68
C LYS A 99 -2.37 29.70 -13.74
N ASN A 100 -3.64 30.04 -13.89
CA ASN A 100 -4.74 29.08 -13.99
C ASN A 100 -4.50 28.02 -15.07
N LYS A 101 -3.99 28.40 -16.25
CA LYS A 101 -3.66 27.43 -17.32
C LYS A 101 -2.68 26.35 -16.87
N VAL A 102 -1.70 26.68 -16.03
CA VAL A 102 -0.74 25.68 -15.52
C VAL A 102 -1.40 24.77 -14.49
N LYS A 103 -2.31 25.32 -13.67
CA LYS A 103 -3.13 24.51 -12.75
C LYS A 103 -4.04 23.56 -13.51
N ASP A 104 -4.68 24.02 -14.59
CA ASP A 104 -5.56 23.20 -15.42
C ASP A 104 -4.79 22.04 -16.07
N ILE A 105 -3.60 22.32 -16.64
CA ILE A 105 -2.71 21.28 -17.18
C ILE A 105 -2.33 20.26 -16.12
N MET A 106 -1.89 20.72 -14.94
CA MET A 106 -1.48 19.83 -13.85
C MET A 106 -2.67 19.01 -13.32
N TYR A 107 -3.85 19.60 -13.27
CA TYR A 107 -5.09 18.90 -12.92
C TYR A 107 -5.39 17.77 -13.90
N HIS A 108 -5.28 18.02 -15.21
CA HIS A 108 -5.51 17.01 -16.24
C HIS A 108 -4.48 15.87 -16.19
N ILE A 109 -3.20 16.18 -15.93
CA ILE A 109 -2.16 15.16 -15.72
C ILE A 109 -2.51 14.29 -14.50
N TYR A 110 -2.88 14.93 -13.38
CA TYR A 110 -3.29 14.24 -12.15
C TYR A 110 -4.53 13.38 -12.34
N THR A 111 -5.59 13.89 -12.96
CA THR A 111 -6.82 13.13 -13.19
C THR A 111 -6.59 11.97 -14.15
N THR A 112 -5.82 12.18 -15.22
CA THR A 112 -5.47 11.11 -16.17
C THR A 112 -4.66 10.00 -15.50
N ALA A 113 -3.69 10.35 -14.64
CA ALA A 113 -2.93 9.36 -13.88
C ALA A 113 -3.86 8.56 -12.95
N LYS A 114 -4.77 9.24 -12.24
CA LYS A 114 -5.76 8.58 -11.37
C LYS A 114 -6.71 7.67 -12.14
N GLU A 115 -7.23 8.12 -13.27
CA GLU A 115 -8.13 7.33 -14.12
C GLU A 115 -7.41 6.13 -14.74
N SER A 116 -6.19 6.33 -15.21
CA SER A 116 -5.35 5.25 -15.76
C SER A 116 -5.11 4.18 -14.70
N LEU A 117 -4.86 4.59 -13.46
CA LEU A 117 -4.69 3.69 -12.32
C LEU A 117 -5.95 2.90 -11.97
N LYS A 118 -7.13 3.51 -12.10
CA LYS A 118 -8.43 2.81 -11.96
C LYS A 118 -8.68 1.80 -13.08
N ILE A 119 -8.23 2.10 -14.30
CA ILE A 119 -8.40 1.21 -15.46
C ILE A 119 -7.47 0.01 -15.38
N ILE A 120 -6.23 0.21 -14.93
CA ILE A 120 -5.29 -0.89 -14.66
C ILE A 120 -5.52 -1.55 -13.30
N SER A 121 -6.56 -1.12 -12.56
CA SER A 121 -6.89 -1.62 -11.23
C SER A 121 -7.16 -3.12 -11.34
N PRO A 122 -6.25 -3.95 -10.84
CA PRO A 122 -6.31 -5.35 -11.12
C PRO A 122 -7.32 -6.02 -10.17
N PRO A 123 -7.69 -7.29 -10.40
CA PRO A 123 -8.67 -8.01 -9.57
C PRO A 123 -8.37 -7.90 -8.07
N GLU A 124 -7.09 -7.76 -7.68
CA GLU A 124 -6.64 -7.56 -6.30
C GLU A 124 -7.23 -6.32 -5.64
N MET A 125 -7.45 -5.23 -6.38
CA MET A 125 -8.05 -4.02 -5.80
C MET A 125 -9.54 -4.22 -5.52
N LYS A 126 -10.24 -4.98 -6.38
CA LYS A 126 -11.62 -5.38 -6.14
C LYS A 126 -11.69 -6.31 -4.92
N LEU A 127 -10.75 -7.25 -4.82
CA LEU A 127 -10.66 -8.20 -3.70
C LEU A 127 -10.38 -7.45 -2.40
N LEU A 128 -9.43 -6.51 -2.43
CA LEU A 128 -9.09 -5.69 -1.27
C LEU A 128 -10.30 -4.88 -0.79
N LYS A 129 -11.04 -4.25 -1.71
CA LYS A 129 -12.27 -3.53 -1.37
C LYS A 129 -13.32 -4.46 -0.75
N TYR A 130 -13.46 -5.67 -1.27
CA TYR A 130 -14.36 -6.68 -0.72
C TYR A 130 -13.94 -7.11 0.70
N LEU A 131 -12.68 -7.50 0.89
CA LEU A 131 -12.13 -7.94 2.17
C LEU A 131 -12.25 -6.87 3.26
N LEU A 132 -12.01 -5.60 2.92
CA LEU A 132 -12.12 -4.49 3.88
C LEU A 132 -13.57 -4.18 4.28
N ASN A 133 -14.53 -4.54 3.43
CA ASN A 133 -15.96 -4.34 3.69
C ASN A 133 -16.56 -5.42 4.59
N ILE A 134 -15.92 -6.59 4.70
CA ILE A 134 -16.32 -7.66 5.63
C ILE A 134 -16.01 -7.19 7.05
N GLU A 135 -17.01 -7.15 7.94
CA GLU A 135 -16.83 -6.71 9.32
C GLU A 135 -16.24 -7.80 10.22
N ASP A 136 -16.72 -9.04 10.05
CA ASP A 136 -16.32 -10.18 10.84
C ASP A 136 -14.90 -10.69 10.47
N PRO A 137 -13.98 -10.85 11.43
CA PRO A 137 -12.62 -11.31 11.15
C PRO A 137 -12.55 -12.74 10.62
N GLU A 138 -13.41 -13.65 11.07
CA GLU A 138 -13.39 -15.06 10.64
C GLU A 138 -13.90 -15.18 9.20
N GLU A 139 -14.99 -14.48 8.88
CA GLU A 139 -15.50 -14.39 7.50
C GLU A 139 -14.47 -13.77 6.55
N ARG A 140 -13.72 -12.75 7.01
CA ARG A 140 -12.66 -12.13 6.20
C ARG A 140 -11.51 -13.11 5.96
N PHE A 141 -11.11 -13.88 6.96
CA PHE A 141 -10.06 -14.89 6.82
C PHE A 141 -10.50 -16.02 5.88
N ALA A 142 -11.73 -16.50 5.99
CA ALA A 142 -12.29 -17.50 5.09
C ALA A 142 -12.35 -16.99 3.63
N ALA A 143 -12.78 -15.74 3.43
CA ALA A 143 -12.77 -15.09 2.12
C ALA A 143 -11.36 -14.95 1.53
N LEU A 144 -10.37 -14.63 2.36
CA LEU A 144 -8.96 -14.56 1.97
C LEU A 144 -8.41 -15.94 1.57
N ALA A 145 -8.69 -16.97 2.37
CA ALA A 145 -8.27 -18.35 2.07
C ALA A 145 -8.89 -18.86 0.77
N SER A 146 -10.16 -18.54 0.51
CA SER A 146 -10.85 -18.85 -0.74
C SER A 146 -10.22 -18.13 -1.94
N ALA A 147 -9.86 -16.85 -1.80
CA ALA A 147 -9.22 -16.08 -2.86
C ALA A 147 -7.82 -16.61 -3.25
N PHE A 148 -7.13 -17.28 -2.33
CA PHE A 148 -5.82 -17.89 -2.54
C PHE A 148 -5.85 -19.36 -2.96
N SER A 149 -7.01 -20.01 -2.86
CA SER A 149 -7.20 -21.41 -3.23
C SER A 149 -8.20 -21.48 -4.38
N PRO A 150 -7.76 -21.21 -5.64
CA PRO A 150 -8.62 -21.47 -6.79
C PRO A 150 -8.96 -22.96 -6.75
N GLY A 151 -10.23 -23.29 -6.52
CA GLY A 151 -10.67 -24.69 -6.49
C GLY A 151 -10.30 -25.39 -7.80
N ASP A 152 -10.15 -26.71 -7.75
CA ASP A 152 -9.98 -27.55 -8.96
C ASP A 152 -10.98 -27.10 -10.04
N GLU A 153 -10.50 -26.93 -11.28
CA GLU A 153 -11.14 -26.24 -12.41
C GLU A 153 -12.48 -26.84 -12.92
N HIS A 154 -13.29 -27.47 -12.08
CA HIS A 154 -14.49 -28.21 -12.50
C HIS A 154 -15.82 -27.70 -11.93
N GLU A 155 -15.83 -26.66 -11.10
CA GLU A 155 -17.08 -25.96 -10.77
C GLU A 155 -16.94 -24.47 -11.05
N VAL A 156 -17.44 -24.06 -12.22
CA VAL A 156 -17.76 -22.66 -12.50
C VAL A 156 -18.81 -22.20 -11.49
N LYS A 157 -18.36 -21.63 -10.37
CA LYS A 157 -19.23 -20.96 -9.40
C LYS A 157 -18.62 -19.59 -9.11
N ASP A 158 -19.38 -18.59 -9.55
CA ASP A 158 -19.12 -17.15 -9.58
C ASP A 158 -18.21 -16.60 -10.68
N GLU A 159 -18.83 -15.93 -11.67
CA GLU A 159 -18.17 -14.96 -12.56
C GLU A 159 -17.54 -13.78 -11.78
N ASP A 160 -17.92 -13.61 -10.49
CA ASP A 160 -17.40 -12.60 -9.56
C ASP A 160 -16.33 -13.15 -8.58
N ALA A 161 -15.87 -14.40 -8.73
CA ALA A 161 -14.86 -14.96 -7.84
C ALA A 161 -13.48 -14.30 -8.08
N LEU A 162 -13.02 -13.52 -7.09
CA LEU A 162 -11.79 -12.74 -7.17
C LEU A 162 -10.59 -13.56 -6.69
N TYR A 163 -10.05 -14.40 -7.57
CA TYR A 163 -8.84 -15.18 -7.30
C TYR A 163 -7.56 -14.34 -7.48
N THR A 164 -6.57 -14.54 -6.60
CA THR A 164 -5.24 -13.94 -6.73
C THR A 164 -4.19 -14.78 -6.01
N THR A 165 -2.91 -14.38 -6.11
CA THR A 165 -1.82 -14.97 -5.35
C THR A 165 -1.50 -14.12 -4.11
N PRO A 166 -1.01 -14.72 -3.02
CA PRO A 166 -0.57 -13.97 -1.83
C PRO A 166 0.42 -12.84 -2.15
N ASN A 167 1.36 -13.09 -3.06
CA ASN A 167 2.37 -12.11 -3.47
C ASN A 167 1.78 -10.89 -4.19
N GLU A 168 0.82 -11.10 -5.09
CA GLU A 168 0.18 -10.00 -5.81
C GLU A 168 -0.71 -9.18 -4.88
N LEU A 169 -1.54 -9.83 -4.05
CA LEU A 169 -2.37 -9.11 -3.07
C LEU A 169 -1.51 -8.31 -2.08
N HIS A 170 -0.41 -8.89 -1.60
CA HIS A 170 0.54 -8.22 -0.71
C HIS A 170 1.14 -6.94 -1.31
N LYS A 171 1.56 -6.99 -2.58
CA LYS A 171 2.08 -5.82 -3.31
C LYS A 171 1.05 -4.68 -3.34
N TRP A 172 -0.22 -5.00 -3.60
CA TRP A 172 -1.31 -4.02 -3.65
C TRP A 172 -1.64 -3.45 -2.26
N ILE A 173 -1.70 -4.29 -1.23
CA ILE A 173 -1.89 -3.84 0.16
C ILE A 173 -0.77 -2.88 0.56
N LYS A 174 0.48 -3.22 0.26
CA LYS A 174 1.65 -2.38 0.54
C LYS A 174 1.57 -1.04 -0.21
N MET A 175 1.25 -1.06 -1.50
CA MET A 175 1.11 0.15 -2.32
C MET A 175 0.03 1.10 -1.76
N VAL A 176 -1.09 0.56 -1.29
CA VAL A 176 -2.17 1.34 -0.67
C VAL A 176 -1.73 1.93 0.68
N LEU A 177 -1.06 1.14 1.53
CA LEU A 177 -0.51 1.61 2.80
C LEU A 177 0.54 2.71 2.61
N ASP A 178 1.48 2.50 1.70
CA ASP A 178 2.53 3.47 1.37
C ASP A 178 1.88 4.78 0.88
N SER A 179 0.87 4.69 0.02
CA SER A 179 0.11 5.85 -0.45
C SER A 179 -0.57 6.63 0.68
N TYR A 180 -1.13 5.93 1.68
CA TYR A 180 -1.73 6.55 2.86
C TYR A 180 -0.71 7.26 3.74
N HIS A 181 0.45 6.64 3.98
CA HIS A 181 1.52 7.26 4.77
C HIS A 181 2.15 8.47 4.06
N LEU A 182 2.20 8.43 2.73
CA LEU A 182 2.81 9.47 1.90
C LEU A 182 1.85 10.64 1.56
N ASN A 183 0.52 10.44 1.61
CA ASN A 183 -0.49 11.48 1.35
C ASN A 183 -1.44 11.66 2.54
N LYS A 184 -1.30 12.75 3.29
CA LYS A 184 -2.31 13.19 4.28
C LYS A 184 -3.55 13.84 3.66
N GLU A 185 -3.54 14.14 2.36
CA GLU A 185 -4.66 14.76 1.65
C GLU A 185 -5.03 13.95 0.40
N GLU A 186 -6.22 13.35 0.45
CA GLU A 186 -6.95 12.64 -0.62
C GLU A 186 -6.22 11.47 -1.33
N THR A 187 -6.07 10.35 -0.62
CA THR A 187 -5.88 9.04 -1.25
C THR A 187 -7.21 8.49 -1.75
N ASP A 188 -7.39 8.46 -3.06
CA ASP A 188 -8.64 8.05 -3.73
C ASP A 188 -8.52 6.68 -4.41
N PHE A 189 -7.54 5.87 -3.97
CA PHE A 189 -7.40 4.46 -4.37
C PHE A 189 -8.60 3.62 -3.89
N MET A 190 -9.26 4.07 -2.82
CA MET A 190 -10.61 3.75 -2.40
C MET A 190 -11.25 5.09 -2.03
N ASP A 191 -12.57 5.23 -2.20
CA ASP A 191 -13.34 6.46 -1.90
C ASP A 191 -12.65 7.27 -0.79
N ALA A 192 -12.09 8.46 -1.10
CA ALA A 192 -11.22 9.22 -0.19
C ALA A 192 -11.82 9.47 1.22
N ARG A 193 -13.14 9.29 1.38
CA ARG A 193 -13.86 9.30 2.67
C ARG A 193 -13.68 8.05 3.54
N ARG A 194 -13.38 6.89 2.97
CA ARG A 194 -13.21 5.60 3.69
C ARG A 194 -11.76 5.36 4.12
N MET A 195 -10.78 5.85 3.37
CA MET A 195 -9.33 5.74 3.70
C MET A 195 -8.88 6.63 4.86
N SER A 196 -9.67 7.67 5.17
CA SER A 196 -9.44 8.56 6.31
C SER A 196 -10.00 7.98 7.63
N ASP A 197 -10.67 6.83 7.58
CA ASP A 197 -11.14 6.11 8.76
C ASP A 197 -9.98 5.29 9.38
N PRO A 198 -9.53 5.61 10.61
CA PRO A 198 -8.49 4.87 11.30
C PRO A 198 -8.75 3.36 11.38
N VAL A 199 -10.03 2.95 11.38
CA VAL A 199 -10.45 1.55 11.44
C VAL A 199 -10.09 0.81 10.15
N ILE A 200 -10.26 1.43 8.98
CA ILE A 200 -9.96 0.81 7.68
C ILE A 200 -8.45 0.62 7.52
N ILE A 201 -7.65 1.60 7.92
CA ILE A 201 -6.19 1.49 7.91
C ILE A 201 -5.71 0.42 8.87
N GLN A 202 -6.28 0.32 10.07
CA GLN A 202 -5.94 -0.76 11.00
C GLN A 202 -6.30 -2.14 10.41
N ARG A 203 -7.46 -2.27 9.75
CA ARG A 203 -7.84 -3.50 9.04
C ARG A 203 -6.87 -3.83 7.91
N LEU A 204 -6.37 -2.82 7.19
CA LEU A 204 -5.41 -2.98 6.10
C LEU A 204 -4.04 -3.45 6.61
N ILE A 205 -3.57 -2.91 7.74
CA ILE A 205 -2.34 -3.35 8.41
C ILE A 205 -2.46 -4.81 8.86
N LEU A 206 -3.57 -5.15 9.55
CA LEU A 206 -3.81 -6.53 10.00
C LEU A 206 -3.88 -7.49 8.81
N LEU A 207 -4.54 -7.10 7.71
CA LEU A 207 -4.60 -7.92 6.52
C LEU A 207 -3.22 -8.14 5.90
N LYS A 208 -2.36 -7.11 5.87
CA LYS A 208 -0.98 -7.23 5.44
C LYS A 208 -0.22 -8.25 6.30
N GLU A 209 -0.31 -8.10 7.61
CA GLU A 209 0.34 -9.01 8.58
C GLU A 209 -0.15 -10.44 8.36
N THR A 210 -1.46 -10.68 8.29
CA THR A 210 -2.02 -12.02 8.03
C THR A 210 -1.48 -12.64 6.73
N VAL A 211 -1.41 -11.87 5.63
CA VAL A 211 -0.86 -12.38 4.36
C VAL A 211 0.62 -12.71 4.52
N GLU A 212 1.41 -11.85 5.18
CA GLU A 212 2.82 -12.08 5.44
C GLU A 212 3.04 -13.33 6.32
N GLU A 213 2.28 -13.46 7.41
CA GLU A 213 2.47 -14.49 8.42
C GLU A 213 1.99 -15.87 7.98
N GLU A 214 0.79 -15.96 7.39
CA GLU A 214 0.15 -17.24 7.09
C GLU A 214 0.53 -17.76 5.70
N TYR A 215 0.80 -16.86 4.74
CA TYR A 215 0.96 -17.25 3.33
C TYR A 215 2.33 -16.94 2.72
N MET A 216 3.14 -16.08 3.34
CA MET A 216 4.48 -15.73 2.82
C MET A 216 5.63 -16.26 3.67
N LYS A 217 5.46 -16.50 4.98
CA LYS A 217 6.49 -17.14 5.83
C LYS A 217 6.84 -18.57 5.38
N GLN A 218 5.96 -19.24 4.63
CA GLN A 218 6.21 -20.57 4.07
C GLN A 218 7.25 -20.60 2.92
N TYR A 219 7.65 -19.44 2.37
CA TYR A 219 8.67 -19.37 1.31
C TYR A 219 10.12 -19.19 1.83
N ILE A 220 10.34 -19.18 3.14
CA ILE A 220 11.68 -18.97 3.74
C ILE A 220 12.32 -20.27 4.29
N ASN A 221 11.60 -21.39 4.40
CA ASN A 221 12.22 -22.67 4.79
C ASN A 221 11.87 -23.81 3.80
N PRO A 222 12.66 -24.00 2.73
CA PRO A 222 12.61 -25.20 1.90
C PRO A 222 13.41 -26.39 2.47
N GLU A 223 13.89 -26.34 3.71
CA GLU A 223 14.71 -27.40 4.30
C GLU A 223 14.26 -27.70 5.73
N ASP A 224 13.10 -28.35 5.91
CA ASP A 224 12.78 -29.17 7.11
C ASP A 224 11.52 -30.03 6.87
N GLN A 225 11.43 -30.66 5.68
CA GLN A 225 10.55 -31.81 5.47
C GLN A 225 11.35 -32.97 4.89
N GLU A 226 12.29 -33.49 5.68
CA GLU A 226 12.68 -34.90 5.54
C GLU A 226 12.56 -35.62 6.89
N SER A 227 11.63 -36.58 6.89
CA SER A 227 11.56 -37.77 7.74
C SER A 227 11.07 -37.64 9.20
N GLU A 228 9.75 -37.59 9.37
CA GLU A 228 9.10 -38.40 10.41
C GLU A 228 8.07 -39.30 9.72
N ASP A 229 8.38 -40.60 9.67
CA ASP A 229 7.45 -41.72 9.95
C ASP A 229 7.90 -43.02 9.28
N ARG A 230 8.60 -43.86 10.05
CA ARG A 230 8.11 -45.20 10.40
C ARG A 230 9.04 -45.84 11.44
N GLU A 231 8.74 -45.59 12.71
CA GLU A 231 8.93 -46.60 13.75
C GLU A 231 7.75 -47.57 13.67
N GLU A 232 8.01 -48.84 13.37
CA GLU A 232 7.11 -49.93 13.76
C GLU A 232 7.77 -50.72 14.90
N PRO A 233 7.03 -51.03 15.99
CA PRO A 233 7.58 -51.70 17.15
C PRO A 233 7.62 -53.23 17.00
N GLU A 234 8.48 -53.80 17.83
CA GLU A 234 8.93 -55.19 18.01
C GLU A 234 7.90 -56.33 17.85
N PHE A 235 8.35 -57.45 17.26
CA PHE A 235 8.43 -58.78 17.91
C PHE A 235 9.55 -59.63 17.30
#